data_AF-A0A838P289-F1
#
_entry.id   AF-A0A838P289-F1
#
_cell.length_a   1.000
_cell.length_b   1.000
_cell.length_c   1.000
_cell.angle_alpha   90.00
_cell.angle_beta   90.00
_cell.angle_gamma   90.00
#
_symmetry.space_group_name_H-M   'P 1'
#
loop_
_entity.id
_entity.type
_entity.pdbx_description
1 polymer ?
#
loop_
_entity_poly.entity_id
_entity_poly.type
_entity_poly.pdbx_seq_one_letter_code
_entity_poly.pdbx_strand_id
1 'polypeptide(L)' 'MSALLPPGAKAPDFTAEASDGQSYRLREVLARSRVLLVFYPGNDTPG' A
#
# COMPACT_ATOMS: atom_id res chain seq x y z
N MET A 1 -8.67 -3.18 -16.87
CA MET A 1 -9.17 -2.64 -15.59
C MET A 1 -8.93 -3.69 -14.50
N SER A 2 -8.29 -3.31 -13.39
CA SER A 2 -8.17 -4.22 -12.24
C SER A 2 -9.52 -4.30 -11.52
N ALA A 3 -9.93 -5.50 -11.12
CA ALA A 3 -11.15 -5.68 -10.33
C ALA A 3 -10.95 -5.14 -8.91
N LEU A 4 -12.03 -4.61 -8.31
CA LEU A 4 -12.02 -4.23 -6.89
C LEU A 4 -11.75 -5.48 -6.03
N LEU A 5 -10.93 -5.32 -4.99
CA LEU A 5 -10.66 -6.39 -4.03
C LEU A 5 -11.85 -6.51 -3.06
N PRO A 6 -12.56 -7.65 -2.99
CA PRO A 6 -13.64 -7.82 -2.03
C PRO A 6 -13.09 -8.01 -0.60
N PRO A 7 -13.89 -7.73 0.44
CA PRO A 7 -13.49 -8.01 1.82
C PRO A 7 -13.08 -9.47 2.02
N GLY A 8 -12.00 -9.71 2.76
CA GLY A 8 -11.45 -11.04 3.00
C GLY A 8 -10.55 -11.57 1.88
N ALA A 9 -10.51 -10.92 0.70
CA ALA A 9 -9.52 -11.26 -0.31
C ALA A 9 -8.10 -10.98 0.19
N LYS A 10 -7.16 -11.85 -0.16
CA LYS A 10 -5.74 -11.62 0.12
C LYS A 10 -5.25 -10.42 -0.69
N ALA A 11 -4.60 -9.48 -0.02
CA ALA A 11 -3.97 -8.34 -0.69
C ALA A 11 -2.90 -8.83 -1.69
N PRO A 12 -2.90 -8.36 -2.94
CA PRO A 12 -1.83 -8.63 -3.90
C PRO A 12 -0.50 -8.10 -3.39
N ASP A 13 0.57 -8.87 -3.56
CA ASP A 13 1.91 -8.41 -3.20
C ASP A 13 2.40 -7.35 -4.20
N PHE A 14 3.09 -6.33 -3.69
CA PHE A 14 3.71 -5.29 -4.50
C PHE A 14 4.96 -4.76 -3.81
N THR A 15 5.78 -4.06 -4.59
CA THR A 15 6.91 -3.27 -4.09
C THR A 15 6.66 -1.80 -4.41
N ALA A 16 6.91 -0.91 -3.46
CA ALA A 16 6.78 0.53 -3.64
C ALA A 16 7.95 1.27 -3.00
N GLU A 17 8.39 2.35 -3.63
CA GLU A 17 9.32 3.29 -3.00
C GLU A 17 8.55 4.26 -2.11
N ALA A 18 9.09 4.49 -0.92
CA ALA A 18 8.54 5.42 0.05
C ALA A 18 9.35 6.72 0.08
N SER A 19 8.78 7.74 0.71
CA SER A 19 9.38 9.08 0.82
C SER A 19 10.67 9.12 1.66
N ASP A 20 10.99 8.06 2.39
CA ASP A 20 12.24 7.90 3.14
C ASP A 20 13.39 7.34 2.27
N GLY A 21 13.15 7.16 0.97
CA GLY A 21 14.11 6.61 0.02
C GLY A 21 14.28 5.09 0.11
N GLN A 22 13.46 4.41 0.94
CA GLN A 22 13.46 2.95 1.03
C GLN A 22 12.43 2.33 0.10
N SER A 23 12.70 1.09 -0.31
CA SER A 23 11.74 0.26 -1.03
C SER A 23 11.12 -0.75 -0.08
N TYR A 24 9.78 -0.82 -0.09
CA TYR A 24 9.01 -1.71 0.77
C TYR A 24 8.28 -2.75 -0.06
N ARG A 25 8.40 -4.02 0.33
CA ARG A 25 7.58 -5.11 -0.21
C ARG A 25 6.45 -5.46 0.75
N LEU A 26 5.21 -5.50 0.27
CA LEU A 26 4.04 -5.68 1.13
C LEU A 26 4.14 -6.92 2.03
N ARG A 27 4.56 -8.07 1.50
CA ARG A 27 4.70 -9.31 2.29
C ARG A 27 5.68 -9.20 3.46
N GLU A 28 6.72 -8.38 3.33
CA GLU A 28 7.76 -8.23 4.35
C GLU A 28 7.28 -7.35 5.51
N VAL A 29 6.48 -6.33 5.19
CA VAL A 29 5.83 -5.48 6.21
C VAL A 29 4.73 -6.26 6.94
N LEU A 30 3.90 -7.02 6.20
CA LEU A 30 2.86 -7.89 6.76
C LEU A 30 3.41 -8.99 7.68
N ALA A 31 4.64 -9.45 7.45
CA ALA A 31 5.29 -10.44 8.32
C ALA A 31 5.64 -9.87 9.71
N ARG A 32 5.71 -8.54 9.84
CA ARG A 32 6.09 -7.84 11.08
C ARG A 32 4.87 -7.33 11.84
N SER A 33 3.86 -6.83 11.14
CA SER A 33 2.67 -6.23 11.77
C SER A 33 1.47 -6.17 10.82
N ARG A 34 0.33 -5.74 11.37
CA ARG A 34 -0.85 -5.37 10.56
C ARG A 34 -0.56 -4.08 9.79
N VAL A 35 -1.03 -4.01 8.55
CA VAL A 35 -0.79 -2.89 7.62
C VAL A 35 -2.12 -2.26 7.22
N LEU A 36 -2.18 -0.93 7.22
CA LEU A 36 -3.23 -0.13 6.60
C LEU A 36 -2.61 0.62 5.41
N LEU A 37 -3.13 0.40 4.20
CA LEU A 37 -2.70 1.10 2.98
C LEU A 37 -3.76 2.14 2.61
N VAL A 38 -3.35 3.40 2.50
CA VAL A 38 -4.24 4.52 2.18
C VAL A 38 -3.70 5.24 0.94
N PHE A 39 -4.57 5.46 -0.04
CA PHE A 39 -4.29 6.31 -1.20
C PHE A 39 -4.95 7.67 -0.96
N TYR A 40 -4.25 8.74 -1.33
CA TYR A 40 -4.74 10.12 -1.23
C TYR A 40 -4.43 10.87 -2.54
N PRO A 41 -5.13 11.99 -2.84
CA PRO A 41 -5.05 12.64 -4.15
C PRO A 41 -3.64 13.08 -4.58
N GLY A 42 -2.82 13.54 -3.63
CA GLY A 42 -1.45 13.97 -3.87
C GLY A 42 -0.88 14.78 -2.71
N ASN A 43 0.42 15.03 -2.76
CA ASN A 43 1.07 15.97 -1.83
C ASN A 43 0.66 17.40 -2.15
N ASP A 44 0.72 18.29 -1.16
CA ASP A 44 0.52 19.73 -1.33
C ASP A 44 -0.80 20.13 -2.02
N THR A 45 -1.81 19.27 -1.94
CA THR A 45 -3.15 19.56 -2.47
C THR A 45 -3.97 20.32 -1.43
N PRO A 46 -4.36 21.59 -1.66
CA PRO A 46 -5.34 22.25 -0.83
C PRO A 46 -6.72 21.61 -1.08
N GLY A 47 -7.43 21.32 0.00
CA GLY A 47 -8.85 20.97 -0.02
C GLY A 47 -9.71 22.23 0.05
#